data_AF-E8WP09-F1
#
_entry.id   AF-E8WP09-F1
#
_cell.length_a   1.000
_cell.length_b   1.000
_cell.length_c   1.000
_cell.angle_alpha   90.00
_cell.angle_beta   90.00
_cell.angle_gamma   90.00
#
_symmetry.space_group_name_H-M   'P 1'
#
loop_
_entity.id
_entity.type
_entity.pdbx_description
1 polymer ?
#
loop_
_entity_poly.entity_id
_entity_poly.type
_entity_poly.pdbx_seq_one_letter_code
_entity_poly.pdbx_strand_id
1 'polypeptide(L)'
;MIARMVKVEIVGPGARVLEVLSLLRELGVFQIEADSSSFLPVQDQEKVHSHLLDEKTLAERMFYEELKARIDDLFVCLPQVETRQSYLDPLAVLDSLAHTVQRHGAICREWCRKRELLQQELVELGRYRLFLDAIEPHMAGLSRKTGLEFIGVTLKEPESLEELMRILARLTGNRYEISTQRASDGSLIALITLEKEAADGVRKALGDQHVPELHPPASLEAVPFPEKSAFLNDRAAAASTEIASIEARRSEFARLWGAIYSGVRSWLEARLSLLKNIPHLQQSSMCFFIHGWTQEKDLSRLEKEAEKRFAGEVVVVRKEILEQDLDQVPVTLRNPPFFRPFELFARLLPLPRYATIDPTPFLAIGFPLFFGMILGDVGYGFVLLLLALALIRRHKSGDLRDAGKILLVSSCNAIVFGILYGECFGEWGAHLLGLDRVYLVERRHAIVPMLFLAVSIGLAHTVLGLLLGVVTALRRRTGKEALFKAVNVAIILCLAVLILSLVEIVPKLLAVPLALSMLLLIPALIFSGGLLAPLELMKNVGNIVSYARIMAIGLASVLLARVANSFAGMTGNIVAGLLLALLFHAINLVLGVFSPAIHALRLHYVEFYSKFMMPGGRKFEPLKK
;
A
#
# COMPACT_ATOMS: atom_id res chain seq x y z
N MET A 1 20.82 -9.37 -1.62
CA MET A 1 22.16 -8.75 -1.72
C MET A 1 22.09 -7.57 -2.67
N ILE A 2 22.83 -6.49 -2.38
CA ILE A 2 22.95 -5.35 -3.29
C ILE A 2 23.72 -5.79 -4.55
N ALA A 3 23.14 -5.56 -5.72
CA ALA A 3 23.80 -5.84 -6.99
C ALA A 3 24.98 -4.87 -7.20
N ARG A 4 26.12 -5.38 -7.69
CA ARG A 4 27.27 -4.54 -8.02
C ARG A 4 26.96 -3.70 -9.25
N MET A 5 27.09 -2.39 -9.08
CA MET A 5 26.91 -1.41 -10.14
C MET A 5 28.26 -1.03 -10.74
N VAL A 6 28.21 -0.59 -11.99
CA VAL A 6 29.35 -0.08 -12.75
C VAL A 6 28.99 1.32 -13.27
N LYS A 7 29.93 2.26 -13.09
CA LYS A 7 29.88 3.60 -13.66
C LYS A 7 30.26 3.49 -15.14
N VAL A 8 29.37 3.92 -16.02
CA VAL A 8 29.53 3.75 -17.47
C VAL A 8 29.35 5.09 -18.16
N GLU A 9 30.21 5.34 -19.13
CA GLU A 9 30.16 6.45 -20.07
C GLU A 9 29.94 5.89 -21.48
N ILE A 10 28.95 6.40 -22.19
CA ILE A 10 28.68 6.04 -23.58
C ILE A 10 28.98 7.24 -24.45
N VAL A 11 29.85 7.07 -25.44
CA VAL A 11 30.31 8.14 -26.34
C VAL A 11 30.01 7.75 -27.78
N GLY A 12 29.54 8.70 -28.57
CA GLY A 12 29.34 8.51 -30.01
C GLY A 12 29.01 9.80 -30.75
N PRO A 13 28.75 9.72 -32.07
CA PRO A 13 28.43 10.89 -32.90
C PRO A 13 27.08 11.51 -32.52
N GLY A 14 27.01 12.84 -32.45
CA GLY A 14 25.78 13.57 -32.06
C GLY A 14 24.53 13.19 -32.87
N ALA A 15 24.70 12.85 -34.15
CA ALA A 15 23.59 12.44 -35.03
C ALA A 15 22.88 11.13 -34.57
N ARG A 16 23.56 10.29 -33.78
CA ARG A 16 23.07 8.96 -33.36
C ARG A 16 22.46 8.93 -31.95
N VAL A 17 22.39 10.07 -31.26
CA VAL A 17 21.89 10.18 -29.86
C VAL A 17 20.54 9.47 -29.67
N LEU A 18 19.57 9.75 -30.54
CA LEU A 18 18.22 9.19 -30.43
C LEU A 18 18.19 7.67 -30.64
N GLU A 19 19.02 7.15 -31.56
CA GLU A 19 19.14 5.71 -31.80
C GLU A 19 19.75 5.01 -30.60
N VAL A 20 20.75 5.63 -29.96
CA VAL A 20 21.41 5.10 -28.75
C VAL A 20 20.44 5.11 -27.57
N LEU A 21 19.68 6.18 -27.37
CA LEU A 21 18.63 6.21 -26.34
C LEU A 21 17.56 5.13 -26.58
N SER A 22 17.20 4.85 -27.85
CA SER A 22 16.29 3.74 -28.17
C SER A 22 16.88 2.39 -27.77
N LEU A 23 18.16 2.14 -28.08
CA LEU A 23 18.85 0.91 -27.67
C LEU A 23 18.85 0.76 -26.15
N LEU A 24 19.19 1.82 -25.40
CA LEU A 24 19.20 1.79 -23.93
C LEU A 24 17.82 1.46 -23.36
N ARG A 25 16.75 1.99 -23.96
CA ARG A 25 15.36 1.73 -23.58
C ARG A 25 14.95 0.29 -23.89
N GLU A 26 15.32 -0.22 -25.06
CA GLU A 26 15.02 -1.59 -25.49
C GLU A 26 15.70 -2.63 -24.59
N LEU A 27 16.93 -2.35 -24.17
CA LEU A 27 17.66 -3.21 -23.24
C LEU A 27 17.13 -3.08 -21.81
N GLY A 28 16.78 -1.87 -21.36
CA GLY A 28 16.26 -1.62 -20.01
C GLY A 28 17.26 -1.94 -18.89
N VAL A 29 18.56 -1.81 -19.17
CA VAL A 29 19.66 -2.15 -18.26
C VAL A 29 20.51 -0.96 -17.81
N PHE A 30 20.20 0.24 -18.30
CA PHE A 30 21.00 1.45 -18.07
C PHE A 30 20.14 2.56 -17.48
N GLN A 31 20.64 3.18 -16.41
CA GLN A 31 20.05 4.38 -15.80
C GLN A 31 20.91 5.59 -16.15
N ILE A 32 20.32 6.59 -16.81
CA ILE A 32 21.00 7.85 -17.15
C ILE A 32 21.11 8.70 -15.88
N GLU A 33 22.29 9.27 -15.66
CA GLU A 33 22.54 10.21 -14.57
C GLU A 33 22.34 11.65 -15.04
N ALA A 34 21.60 12.43 -14.26
CA ALA A 34 21.25 13.81 -14.61
C ALA A 34 22.35 14.81 -14.23
N ASP A 35 23.12 14.48 -13.20
CA ASP A 35 24.23 15.29 -12.71
C ASP A 35 25.55 14.67 -13.17
N SER A 36 26.18 15.29 -14.15
CA SER A 36 27.44 14.87 -14.76
C SER A 36 28.67 15.46 -14.06
N SER A 37 28.49 16.27 -13.02
CA SER A 37 29.58 16.95 -12.32
C SER A 37 30.61 15.97 -11.73
N SER A 38 30.18 14.77 -11.34
CA SER A 38 31.03 13.69 -10.82
C SER A 38 31.69 12.83 -11.92
N PHE A 39 31.32 13.02 -13.19
CA PHE A 39 31.79 12.23 -14.33
C PHE A 39 32.89 12.93 -15.14
N LEU A 40 33.01 14.26 -15.02
CA LEU A 40 34.01 15.08 -15.71
C LEU A 40 35.07 15.63 -14.75
N PRO A 41 36.37 15.62 -15.11
CA PRO A 41 37.38 16.43 -14.44
C PRO A 41 36.98 17.92 -14.49
N VAL A 42 37.23 18.66 -13.42
CA VAL A 42 36.85 20.10 -13.28
C VAL A 42 37.30 20.95 -14.48
N GLN A 43 38.41 20.59 -15.12
CA GLN A 43 38.97 21.29 -16.29
C GLN A 43 38.18 21.13 -17.59
N ASP A 44 37.33 20.10 -17.71
CA ASP A 44 36.54 19.83 -18.92
C ASP A 44 35.04 20.16 -18.74
N GLN A 45 34.62 20.54 -17.53
CA GLN A 45 33.25 20.96 -17.24
C GLN A 45 32.83 22.20 -18.04
N GLU A 46 33.78 23.08 -18.41
CA GLU A 46 33.51 24.29 -19.20
C GLU A 46 33.24 24.02 -20.69
N LYS A 47 33.65 22.85 -21.22
CA LYS A 47 33.57 22.51 -22.66
C LYS A 47 32.35 21.67 -23.02
N VAL A 48 31.57 21.26 -22.03
CA VAL A 48 30.47 20.31 -22.18
C VAL A 48 29.19 20.97 -21.69
N HIS A 49 28.25 21.18 -22.61
CA HIS A 49 26.97 21.79 -22.28
C HIS A 49 25.88 20.73 -22.19
N SER A 50 24.89 20.96 -21.33
CA SER A 50 23.66 20.16 -21.36
C SER A 50 23.02 20.32 -22.73
N HIS A 51 22.56 19.21 -23.32
CA HIS A 51 21.89 19.24 -24.60
C HIS A 51 20.56 19.99 -24.44
N LEU A 52 20.57 21.27 -24.82
CA LEU A 52 19.34 22.05 -24.92
C LEU A 52 18.49 21.43 -26.02
N LEU A 53 17.19 21.28 -25.76
CA LEU A 53 16.26 20.84 -26.80
C LEU A 53 16.17 21.96 -27.84
N ASP A 54 16.50 21.65 -29.10
CA ASP A 54 16.22 22.55 -30.22
C ASP A 54 14.74 22.96 -30.22
N GLU A 55 14.41 24.16 -30.71
CA GLU A 55 13.03 24.68 -30.75
C GLU A 55 12.05 23.68 -31.39
N LYS A 56 12.49 22.99 -32.46
CA LYS A 56 11.71 21.94 -33.12
C LYS A 56 11.42 20.77 -32.19
N THR A 57 12.42 20.29 -31.45
CA THR A 57 12.28 19.14 -30.54
C THR A 57 11.41 19.51 -29.33
N LEU A 58 11.49 20.76 -28.87
CA LEU A 58 10.62 21.30 -27.83
C LEU A 58 9.16 21.35 -28.31
N ALA A 59 8.91 21.84 -29.53
CA ALA A 59 7.59 21.86 -30.14
C ALA A 59 7.02 20.44 -30.33
N GLU A 60 7.84 19.49 -30.81
CA GLU A 60 7.45 18.07 -30.92
C GLU A 60 7.08 17.48 -29.54
N ARG A 61 7.87 17.77 -28.50
CA ARG A 61 7.57 17.32 -27.14
C ARG A 61 6.24 17.87 -26.64
N MET A 62 6.01 19.17 -26.78
CA MET A 62 4.75 19.81 -26.35
C MET A 62 3.55 19.19 -27.08
N PHE A 63 3.66 18.99 -28.38
CA PHE A 63 2.63 18.34 -29.18
C PHE A 63 2.34 16.90 -28.72
N TYR A 64 3.36 16.10 -28.43
CA TYR A 64 3.18 14.74 -27.90
C TYR A 64 2.58 14.72 -26.49
N GLU A 65 2.98 15.64 -25.61
CA GLU A 65 2.39 15.78 -24.26
C GLU A 65 0.90 16.13 -24.34
N GLU A 66 0.54 17.07 -25.21
CA GLU A 66 -0.85 17.46 -25.44
C GLU A 66 -1.69 16.33 -26.04
N LEU A 67 -1.18 15.65 -27.07
CA LEU A 67 -1.87 14.53 -27.70
C LEU A 67 -2.10 13.38 -26.70
N LYS A 68 -1.09 13.07 -25.89
CA LYS A 68 -1.22 12.05 -24.83
C LYS A 68 -2.30 12.43 -23.83
N ALA A 69 -2.30 13.68 -23.34
CA ALA A 69 -3.31 14.15 -22.39
C ALA A 69 -4.73 14.01 -22.96
N ARG A 70 -4.94 14.40 -24.22
CA ARG A 70 -6.25 14.26 -24.89
C ARG A 70 -6.69 12.80 -25.04
N ILE A 71 -5.76 11.87 -25.29
CA ILE A 71 -6.04 10.44 -25.35
C ILE A 71 -6.38 9.88 -23.95
N ASP A 72 -5.66 10.32 -22.92
CA ASP A 72 -5.94 9.90 -21.54
C ASP A 72 -7.33 10.35 -21.08
N ASP A 73 -7.74 11.58 -21.38
CA ASP A 73 -9.10 12.08 -21.11
C ASP A 73 -10.19 11.23 -21.78
N LEU A 74 -9.91 10.77 -23.00
CA LEU A 74 -10.82 9.88 -23.73
C LEU A 74 -10.94 8.51 -23.05
N PHE A 75 -9.83 7.96 -22.53
CA PHE A 75 -9.84 6.69 -21.80
C PHE A 75 -10.62 6.76 -20.47
N VAL A 76 -10.64 7.91 -19.78
CA VAL A 76 -11.45 8.11 -18.57
C VAL A 76 -12.95 7.92 -18.89
N CYS A 77 -13.39 8.35 -20.06
CA CYS A 77 -14.78 8.27 -20.49
C CYS A 77 -15.18 6.90 -21.07
N LEU A 78 -14.25 5.96 -21.24
CA LEU A 78 -14.49 4.66 -21.90
C LEU A 78 -14.42 3.49 -20.91
N PRO A 79 -15.22 2.42 -21.14
CA PRO A 79 -15.11 1.21 -20.34
C PRO A 79 -13.77 0.49 -20.60
N GLN A 80 -13.23 -0.15 -19.56
CA GLN A 80 -12.04 -1.00 -19.68
C GLN A 80 -12.41 -2.31 -20.38
N VAL A 81 -12.21 -2.36 -21.69
CA VAL A 81 -12.40 -3.56 -22.51
C VAL A 81 -11.04 -4.12 -22.88
N GLU A 82 -10.86 -5.44 -22.84
CA GLU A 82 -9.65 -6.09 -23.37
C GLU A 82 -9.54 -5.82 -24.87
N THR A 83 -8.58 -4.97 -25.25
CA THR A 83 -8.31 -4.62 -26.64
C THR A 83 -7.20 -5.51 -27.21
N ARG A 84 -7.30 -5.81 -28.51
CA ARG A 84 -6.21 -6.46 -29.25
C ARG A 84 -5.06 -5.47 -29.45
N GLN A 85 -3.84 -5.97 -29.63
CA GLN A 85 -2.71 -5.12 -30.04
C GLN A 85 -2.96 -4.58 -31.45
N SER A 86 -2.78 -3.26 -31.62
CA SER A 86 -2.83 -2.63 -32.93
C SER A 86 -1.62 -3.02 -33.77
N TYR A 87 -1.84 -3.29 -35.06
CA TYR A 87 -0.78 -3.55 -36.04
C TYR A 87 -0.38 -2.30 -36.84
N LEU A 88 -1.08 -1.17 -36.62
CA LEU A 88 -0.77 0.08 -37.31
C LEU A 88 0.47 0.74 -36.71
N ASP A 89 1.33 1.26 -37.57
CA ASP A 89 2.46 2.10 -37.16
C ASP A 89 1.93 3.42 -36.56
N PRO A 90 2.18 3.70 -35.27
CA PRO A 90 1.72 4.92 -34.61
C PRO A 90 2.13 6.21 -35.31
N LEU A 91 3.32 6.24 -35.92
CA LEU A 91 3.86 7.44 -36.55
C LEU A 91 3.03 7.86 -37.77
N ALA A 92 2.60 6.89 -38.57
CA ALA A 92 1.88 7.13 -39.83
C ALA A 92 0.48 7.71 -39.62
N VAL A 93 -0.12 7.50 -38.44
CA VAL A 93 -1.52 7.88 -38.16
C VAL A 93 -1.59 9.09 -37.21
N LEU A 94 -0.46 9.58 -36.72
CA LEU A 94 -0.39 10.51 -35.59
C LEU A 94 -1.09 11.85 -35.86
N ASP A 95 -0.84 12.47 -37.01
CA ASP A 95 -1.46 13.75 -37.39
C ASP A 95 -2.98 13.61 -37.60
N SER A 96 -3.39 12.52 -38.27
CA SER A 96 -4.81 12.23 -38.48
C SER A 96 -5.54 11.97 -37.16
N LEU A 97 -4.89 11.32 -36.19
CA LEU A 97 -5.45 11.06 -34.88
C LEU A 97 -5.48 12.31 -34.02
N ALA A 98 -4.51 13.22 -34.12
CA ALA A 98 -4.51 14.47 -33.37
C ALA A 98 -5.78 15.30 -33.61
N HIS A 99 -6.24 15.37 -34.86
CA HIS A 99 -7.52 15.99 -35.20
C HIS A 99 -8.73 15.16 -34.75
N THR A 100 -8.66 13.84 -34.93
CA THR A 100 -9.78 12.93 -34.67
C THR A 100 -10.07 12.76 -33.18
N VAL A 101 -9.03 12.73 -32.33
CA VAL A 101 -9.14 12.62 -30.86
C VAL A 101 -10.01 13.71 -30.28
N GLN A 102 -9.90 14.95 -30.78
CA GLN A 102 -10.70 16.06 -30.27
C GLN A 102 -12.21 15.83 -30.50
N ARG A 103 -12.57 15.38 -31.72
CA ARG A 103 -13.95 15.05 -32.07
C ARG A 103 -14.47 13.85 -31.29
N HIS A 104 -13.69 12.77 -31.22
CA HIS A 104 -14.04 11.58 -30.46
C HIS A 104 -14.18 11.86 -28.96
N GLY A 105 -13.30 12.69 -28.40
CA GLY A 105 -13.36 13.12 -27.01
C GLY A 105 -14.63 13.91 -26.71
N ALA A 106 -15.07 14.80 -27.61
CA ALA A 106 -16.33 15.51 -27.45
C ALA A 106 -17.54 14.56 -27.42
N ILE A 107 -17.59 13.59 -28.33
CA ILE A 107 -18.65 12.57 -28.39
C ILE A 107 -18.66 11.71 -27.10
N CYS A 108 -17.49 11.25 -26.65
CA CYS A 108 -17.39 10.44 -25.44
C CYS A 108 -17.82 11.20 -24.18
N ARG A 109 -17.47 12.50 -24.07
CA ARG A 109 -17.93 13.37 -22.99
C ARG A 109 -19.44 13.57 -23.00
N GLU A 110 -20.03 13.74 -24.19
CA GLU A 110 -21.48 13.86 -24.33
C GLU A 110 -22.19 12.59 -23.87
N TRP A 111 -21.70 11.42 -24.28
CA TRP A 111 -22.24 10.13 -23.81
C TRP A 111 -22.09 9.95 -22.30
N CYS A 112 -20.95 10.31 -21.72
CA CYS A 112 -20.72 10.22 -20.28
C CYS A 112 -21.69 11.12 -19.51
N ARG A 113 -21.83 12.38 -19.95
CA ARG A 113 -22.77 13.34 -19.37
C ARG A 113 -24.22 12.86 -19.48
N LYS A 114 -24.64 12.37 -20.65
CA LYS A 114 -26.01 11.86 -20.86
C LYS A 114 -26.28 10.64 -19.97
N ARG A 115 -25.32 9.73 -19.85
CA ARG A 115 -25.42 8.56 -18.96
C ARG A 115 -25.56 8.98 -17.49
N GLU A 116 -24.72 9.91 -17.03
CA GLU A 116 -24.78 10.42 -15.64
C GLU A 116 -26.13 11.07 -15.34
N LEU A 117 -26.65 11.90 -16.24
CA LEU A 117 -27.98 12.50 -16.10
C LEU A 117 -29.08 11.44 -16.03
N LEU A 118 -29.07 10.44 -16.92
CA LEU A 118 -30.05 9.35 -16.89
C LEU A 118 -29.92 8.46 -15.65
N GLN A 119 -28.70 8.25 -15.13
CA GLN A 119 -28.48 7.51 -13.90
C GLN A 119 -29.02 8.26 -12.68
N GLN A 120 -28.81 9.58 -12.62
CA GLN A 120 -29.40 10.44 -11.60
C GLN A 120 -30.93 10.39 -11.68
N GLU A 121 -31.50 10.53 -12.88
CA GLU A 121 -32.94 10.42 -13.11
C GLU A 121 -33.49 9.07 -12.61
N LEU A 122 -32.80 7.96 -12.91
CA LEU A 122 -33.22 6.62 -12.47
C LEU A 122 -33.20 6.46 -10.94
N VAL A 123 -32.20 7.04 -10.27
CA VAL A 123 -32.13 7.05 -8.79
C VAL A 123 -33.28 7.87 -8.20
N GLU A 124 -33.59 9.03 -8.78
CA GLU A 124 -34.71 9.87 -8.35
C GLU A 124 -36.07 9.17 -8.56
N LEU A 125 -36.28 8.57 -9.74
CA LEU A 125 -37.47 7.77 -10.05
C LEU A 125 -37.60 6.57 -9.11
N GLY A 126 -36.50 5.88 -8.80
CA GLY A 126 -36.50 4.77 -7.85
C GLY A 126 -36.92 5.19 -6.43
N ARG A 127 -36.43 6.34 -5.97
CA ARG A 127 -36.83 6.92 -4.68
C ARG A 127 -38.32 7.29 -4.66
N TYR A 128 -38.82 7.89 -5.74
CA TYR A 128 -40.25 8.23 -5.85
C TYR A 128 -41.14 6.98 -5.99
N ARG A 129 -40.63 5.90 -6.60
CA ARG A 129 -41.36 4.62 -6.69
C ARG A 129 -41.62 4.02 -5.31
N LEU A 130 -40.59 3.96 -4.45
CA LEU A 130 -40.74 3.49 -3.07
C LEU A 130 -41.82 4.26 -2.32
N PHE A 131 -41.94 5.55 -2.59
CA PHE A 131 -43.00 6.40 -2.06
C PHE A 131 -44.38 6.02 -2.59
N LEU A 132 -44.54 5.86 -3.91
CA LEU A 132 -45.82 5.46 -4.51
C LEU A 132 -46.27 4.06 -4.05
N ASP A 133 -45.37 3.08 -4.03
CA ASP A 133 -45.65 1.70 -3.60
C ASP A 133 -46.10 1.65 -2.13
N ALA A 134 -45.56 2.53 -1.28
CA ALA A 134 -45.95 2.65 0.13
C ALA A 134 -47.29 3.35 0.34
N ILE A 135 -47.92 3.88 -0.70
CA ILE A 135 -49.15 4.68 -0.59
C ILE A 135 -50.30 4.06 -1.40
N GLU A 136 -49.99 3.30 -2.45
CA GLU A 136 -50.95 2.60 -3.31
C GLU A 136 -52.05 1.82 -2.55
N PRO A 137 -51.78 1.07 -1.47
CA PRO A 137 -52.80 0.32 -0.73
C PRO A 137 -53.88 1.19 -0.08
N HIS A 138 -53.50 2.39 0.37
CA HIS A 138 -54.39 3.33 1.06
C HIS A 138 -55.20 4.21 0.08
N MET A 139 -54.80 4.22 -1.19
CA MET A 139 -55.35 5.11 -2.21
C MET A 139 -56.44 4.50 -3.09
N ALA A 140 -56.59 3.16 -3.09
CA ALA A 140 -57.61 2.45 -3.87
C ALA A 140 -59.06 2.93 -3.60
N GLY A 141 -59.31 3.65 -2.50
CA GLY A 141 -60.60 4.27 -2.15
C GLY A 141 -60.72 5.80 -2.37
N LEU A 142 -59.61 6.52 -2.56
CA LEU A 142 -59.58 8.00 -2.60
C LEU A 142 -59.63 8.59 -4.03
N SER A 143 -59.42 7.76 -5.04
CA SER A 143 -59.16 8.12 -6.45
C SER A 143 -60.32 8.78 -7.23
N ARG A 144 -61.41 9.21 -6.59
CA ARG A 144 -62.57 9.84 -7.28
C ARG A 144 -62.98 11.22 -6.77
N LYS A 145 -62.38 11.75 -5.70
CA LYS A 145 -62.73 13.08 -5.17
C LYS A 145 -61.86 14.16 -5.80
N THR A 146 -62.38 14.83 -6.84
CA THR A 146 -61.77 16.02 -7.43
C THR A 146 -61.76 17.17 -6.41
N GLY A 147 -60.57 17.67 -6.03
CA GLY A 147 -60.40 18.84 -5.15
C GLY A 147 -59.38 18.70 -4.01
N LEU A 148 -58.84 17.50 -3.78
CA LEU A 148 -57.83 17.23 -2.74
C LEU A 148 -56.42 17.18 -3.33
N GLU A 149 -55.45 17.70 -2.57
CA GLU A 149 -54.03 17.70 -2.88
C GLU A 149 -53.26 16.81 -1.90
N PHE A 150 -52.24 16.11 -2.40
CA PHE A 150 -51.48 15.12 -1.65
C PHE A 150 -50.03 15.60 -1.49
N ILE A 151 -49.56 15.67 -0.24
CA ILE A 151 -48.17 16.02 0.09
C ILE A 151 -47.51 14.81 0.73
N GLY A 152 -46.40 14.38 0.14
CA GLY A 152 -45.59 13.26 0.62
C GLY A 152 -44.38 13.71 1.42
N VAL A 153 -44.23 13.18 2.64
CA VAL A 153 -43.11 13.51 3.53
C VAL A 153 -42.40 12.24 3.96
N THR A 154 -41.06 12.27 3.99
CA THR A 154 -40.25 11.19 4.60
C THR A 154 -39.75 11.62 5.96
N LEU A 155 -40.08 10.85 7.00
CA LEU A 155 -39.63 11.07 8.38
C LEU A 155 -38.62 9.99 8.77
N LYS A 156 -37.48 10.40 9.34
CA LYS A 156 -36.44 9.47 9.81
C LYS A 156 -36.74 8.89 11.18
N GLU A 157 -37.46 9.64 12.02
CA GLU A 157 -37.75 9.29 13.40
C GLU A 157 -39.26 9.39 13.66
N PRO A 158 -39.83 8.49 14.48
CA PRO A 158 -41.26 8.50 14.79
C PRO A 158 -41.68 9.71 15.63
N GLU A 159 -40.78 10.33 16.40
CA GLU A 159 -41.06 11.52 17.21
C GLU A 159 -41.38 12.76 16.35
N SER A 160 -40.80 12.85 15.15
CA SER A 160 -41.06 13.92 14.19
C SER A 160 -42.49 13.90 13.62
N LEU A 161 -43.20 12.77 13.72
CA LEU A 161 -44.59 12.66 13.29
C LEU A 161 -45.53 13.45 14.21
N GLU A 162 -45.29 13.42 15.52
CA GLU A 162 -46.13 14.13 16.51
C GLU A 162 -45.97 15.65 16.41
N GLU A 163 -44.78 16.12 16.05
CA GLU A 163 -44.53 17.53 15.79
C GLU A 163 -45.23 17.98 14.50
N LEU A 164 -45.11 17.20 13.42
CA LEU A 164 -45.79 17.43 12.14
C LEU A 164 -47.32 17.51 12.31
N MET A 165 -47.92 16.59 13.07
CA MET A 165 -49.37 16.60 13.33
C MET A 165 -49.83 17.85 14.09
N ARG A 166 -49.04 18.36 15.05
CA ARG A 166 -49.35 19.60 15.78
C ARG A 166 -49.34 20.83 14.86
N ILE A 167 -48.42 20.87 13.90
CA ILE A 167 -48.30 21.97 12.93
C ILE A 167 -49.46 21.93 11.93
N LEU A 168 -49.76 20.75 11.40
CA LEU A 168 -50.88 20.55 10.48
C LEU A 168 -52.21 20.92 11.14
N ALA A 169 -52.43 20.53 12.40
CA ALA A 169 -53.63 20.88 13.16
C ALA A 169 -53.79 22.41 13.34
N ARG A 170 -52.68 23.12 13.60
CA ARG A 170 -52.67 24.58 13.76
C ARG A 170 -52.98 25.33 12.46
N LEU A 171 -52.46 24.85 11.33
CA LEU A 171 -52.58 25.52 10.04
C LEU A 171 -53.89 25.21 9.30
N THR A 172 -54.39 23.98 9.43
CA THR A 172 -55.59 23.53 8.68
C THR A 172 -56.87 23.52 9.51
N GLY A 173 -56.77 23.76 10.83
CA GLY A 173 -57.91 23.67 11.74
C GLY A 173 -58.47 22.24 11.81
N ASN A 174 -57.59 21.23 11.91
CA ASN A 174 -57.91 19.81 11.90
C ASN A 174 -58.55 19.26 10.61
N ARG A 175 -58.47 19.99 9.49
CA ARG A 175 -58.95 19.55 8.17
C ARG A 175 -57.81 18.95 7.34
N TYR A 176 -57.26 17.84 7.83
CA TYR A 176 -56.25 17.06 7.13
C TYR A 176 -56.43 15.57 7.43
N GLU A 177 -56.03 14.72 6.49
CA GLU A 177 -55.95 13.27 6.70
C GLU A 177 -54.51 12.83 6.49
N ILE A 178 -53.91 12.16 7.47
CA ILE A 178 -52.53 11.67 7.40
C ILE A 178 -52.52 10.15 7.42
N SER A 179 -51.91 9.53 6.41
CA SER A 179 -51.66 8.10 6.35
C SER A 179 -50.16 7.86 6.48
N THR A 180 -49.74 6.90 7.32
CA THR A 180 -48.31 6.60 7.50
C THR A 180 -48.01 5.15 7.18
N GLN A 181 -46.91 4.92 6.48
CA GLN A 181 -46.41 3.59 6.16
C GLN A 181 -44.90 3.54 6.33
N ARG A 182 -44.40 2.41 6.85
CA ARG A 182 -42.95 2.18 6.94
C ARG A 182 -42.43 1.71 5.60
N ALA A 183 -41.43 2.41 5.08
CA ALA A 183 -40.69 1.98 3.89
C ALA A 183 -39.75 0.81 4.22
N SER A 184 -39.33 0.09 3.19
CA SER A 184 -38.42 -1.06 3.31
C SER A 184 -37.03 -0.69 3.84
N ASP A 185 -36.66 0.59 3.83
CA ASP A 185 -35.40 1.12 4.38
C ASP A 185 -35.49 1.53 5.86
N GLY A 186 -36.65 1.36 6.49
CA GLY A 186 -36.89 1.72 7.90
C GLY A 186 -37.39 3.14 8.13
N SER A 187 -37.46 3.99 7.10
CA SER A 187 -38.04 5.34 7.19
C SER A 187 -39.58 5.31 7.25
N LEU A 188 -40.17 6.35 7.84
CA LEU A 188 -41.62 6.47 7.99
C LEU A 188 -42.14 7.48 6.97
N ILE A 189 -42.88 6.99 5.97
CA ILE A 189 -43.48 7.81 4.94
C ILE A 189 -44.85 8.26 5.41
N ALA A 190 -45.09 9.57 5.39
CA ALA A 190 -46.39 10.17 5.72
C ALA A 190 -46.99 10.81 4.46
N LEU A 191 -48.22 10.42 4.12
CA LEU A 191 -49.04 11.06 3.11
C LEU A 191 -50.04 11.97 3.80
N ILE A 192 -50.01 13.25 3.45
CA ILE A 192 -50.93 14.27 3.96
C ILE A 192 -51.91 14.63 2.84
N THR A 193 -53.21 14.48 3.10
CA THR A 193 -54.29 14.84 2.18
C THR A 193 -54.97 16.13 2.66
N LEU A 194 -55.02 17.13 1.79
CA LEU A 194 -55.46 18.50 2.10
C LEU A 194 -56.43 19.03 1.02
N GLU A 195 -57.18 20.08 1.30
CA GLU A 195 -57.84 20.88 0.26
C GLU A 195 -56.82 21.79 -0.45
N LYS A 196 -57.00 22.02 -1.76
CA LYS A 196 -56.06 22.79 -2.61
C LYS A 196 -55.73 24.19 -2.07
N GLU A 197 -56.69 24.86 -1.42
CA GLU A 197 -56.50 26.20 -0.83
C GLU A 197 -55.58 26.20 0.40
N ALA A 198 -55.46 25.07 1.11
CA ALA A 198 -54.61 24.94 2.30
C ALA A 198 -53.22 24.36 1.99
N ALA A 199 -53.01 23.80 0.80
CA ALA A 199 -51.78 23.10 0.43
C ALA A 199 -50.56 24.04 0.36
N ASP A 200 -50.70 25.22 -0.25
CA ASP A 200 -49.60 26.19 -0.39
C ASP A 200 -49.08 26.69 0.97
N GLY A 201 -50.00 26.88 1.94
CA GLY A 201 -49.65 27.28 3.30
C GLY A 201 -48.91 26.20 4.08
N VAL A 202 -49.27 24.93 3.87
CA VAL A 202 -48.60 23.77 4.48
C VAL A 202 -47.23 23.54 3.86
N ARG A 203 -47.08 23.62 2.52
CA ARG A 203 -45.78 23.50 1.83
C ARG A 203 -44.75 24.51 2.34
N LYS A 204 -45.18 25.76 2.53
CA LYS A 204 -44.30 26.82 3.07
C LYS A 204 -43.83 26.51 4.49
N ALA A 205 -44.73 26.01 5.35
CA ALA A 205 -44.40 25.63 6.72
C ALA A 205 -43.50 24.39 6.82
N LEU A 206 -43.65 23.43 5.90
CA LEU A 206 -42.76 22.26 5.80
C LEU A 206 -41.35 22.66 5.37
N GLY A 207 -41.23 23.61 4.44
CA GLY A 207 -39.96 24.19 4.01
C GLY A 207 -39.22 24.89 5.15
N ASP A 208 -39.91 25.69 5.96
CA ASP A 208 -39.32 26.42 7.11
C ASP A 208 -38.73 25.47 8.18
N GLN A 209 -39.27 24.25 8.30
CA GLN A 209 -38.82 23.25 9.27
C GLN A 209 -37.83 22.22 8.72
N HIS A 210 -37.33 22.41 7.49
CA HIS A 210 -36.37 21.50 6.85
C HIS A 210 -36.87 20.04 6.73
N VAL A 211 -38.19 19.86 6.69
CA VAL A 211 -38.78 18.53 6.48
C VAL A 211 -38.64 18.19 4.99
N PRO A 212 -37.95 17.10 4.62
CA PRO A 212 -37.70 16.78 3.21
C PRO A 212 -39.02 16.38 2.52
N GLU A 213 -39.58 17.31 1.75
CA GLU A 213 -40.71 17.04 0.86
C GLU A 213 -40.25 16.19 -0.32
N LEU A 214 -41.03 15.17 -0.66
CA LEU A 214 -40.82 14.36 -1.85
C LEU A 214 -41.45 15.09 -3.05
N HIS A 215 -40.68 16.00 -3.65
CA HIS A 215 -41.09 16.60 -4.91
C HIS A 215 -41.12 15.53 -6.01
N PRO A 216 -42.21 15.45 -6.80
CA PRO A 216 -42.21 14.64 -8.00
C PRO A 216 -41.11 15.16 -8.94
N PRO A 217 -40.37 14.25 -9.62
CA PRO A 217 -39.50 14.67 -10.72
C PRO A 217 -40.28 15.53 -11.72
N ALA A 218 -39.64 16.54 -12.33
CA ALA A 218 -40.31 17.49 -13.23
C ALA A 218 -41.09 16.83 -14.38
N SER A 219 -40.70 15.61 -14.78
CA SER A 219 -41.39 14.78 -15.79
C SER A 219 -42.74 14.21 -15.33
N LEU A 220 -43.02 14.19 -14.02
CA LEU A 220 -44.20 13.59 -13.37
C LEU A 220 -45.17 14.64 -12.78
N GLU A 221 -44.85 15.93 -12.86
CA GLU A 221 -45.70 17.00 -12.31
C GLU A 221 -47.05 17.12 -13.04
N ALA A 222 -47.05 16.98 -14.36
CA ALA A 222 -48.23 17.15 -15.21
C ALA A 222 -49.09 15.88 -15.36
N VAL A 223 -48.64 14.73 -14.86
CA VAL A 223 -49.31 13.43 -15.00
C VAL A 223 -50.35 13.24 -13.88
N PRO A 224 -51.59 12.79 -14.17
CA PRO A 224 -52.54 12.44 -13.13
C PRO A 224 -51.99 11.38 -12.18
N PHE A 225 -52.16 11.55 -10.86
CA PHE A 225 -51.66 10.63 -9.83
C PHE A 225 -51.91 9.12 -10.09
N PRO A 226 -53.10 8.66 -10.55
CA PRO A 226 -53.33 7.24 -10.83
C PRO A 226 -52.51 6.70 -12.01
N GLU A 227 -52.04 7.55 -12.91
CA GLU A 227 -51.20 7.18 -14.05
C GLU A 227 -49.71 7.37 -13.76
N LYS A 228 -49.34 8.00 -12.63
CA LYS A 228 -47.94 8.27 -12.25
C LYS A 228 -47.13 7.00 -12.04
N SER A 229 -47.71 5.94 -11.46
CA SER A 229 -46.99 4.67 -11.24
C SER A 229 -46.65 3.97 -12.56
N ALA A 230 -47.63 3.90 -13.48
CA ALA A 230 -47.43 3.36 -14.82
C ALA A 230 -46.39 4.19 -15.61
N PHE A 231 -46.55 5.52 -15.64
CA PHE A 231 -45.61 6.41 -16.31
C PHE A 231 -44.19 6.34 -15.73
N LEU A 232 -44.06 6.22 -14.40
CA LEU A 232 -42.76 6.08 -13.75
C LEU A 232 -42.07 4.78 -14.19
N ASN A 233 -42.80 3.66 -14.22
CA ASN A 233 -42.26 2.38 -14.66
C ASN A 233 -41.84 2.43 -16.12
N ASP A 234 -42.65 3.03 -16.99
CA ASP A 234 -42.33 3.20 -18.42
C ASP A 234 -41.11 4.10 -18.60
N ARG A 235 -41.01 5.21 -17.87
CA ARG A 235 -39.87 6.13 -17.93
C ARG A 235 -38.60 5.50 -17.37
N ALA A 236 -38.69 4.77 -16.26
CA ALA A 236 -37.56 4.05 -15.68
C ALA A 236 -37.06 2.95 -16.63
N ALA A 237 -37.96 2.23 -17.30
CA ALA A 237 -37.62 1.24 -18.32
C ALA A 237 -36.98 1.90 -19.56
N ALA A 238 -37.52 3.03 -20.02
CA ALA A 238 -36.95 3.81 -21.12
C ALA A 238 -35.56 4.34 -20.80
N ALA A 239 -35.36 4.97 -19.63
CA ALA A 239 -34.07 5.47 -19.16
C ALA A 239 -33.04 4.33 -19.01
N SER A 240 -33.46 3.18 -18.46
CA SER A 240 -32.60 1.98 -18.38
C SER A 240 -32.17 1.49 -19.77
N THR A 241 -33.09 1.48 -20.73
CA THR A 241 -32.82 1.09 -22.11
C THR A 241 -31.89 2.09 -22.81
N GLU A 242 -32.08 3.39 -22.59
CA GLU A 242 -31.18 4.44 -23.08
C GLU A 242 -29.77 4.29 -22.50
N ILE A 243 -29.63 4.05 -21.19
CA ILE A 243 -28.33 3.79 -20.55
C ILE A 243 -27.68 2.56 -21.17
N ALA A 244 -28.40 1.46 -21.34
CA ALA A 244 -27.88 0.24 -21.97
C ALA A 244 -27.40 0.51 -23.41
N SER A 245 -28.15 1.31 -24.18
CA SER A 245 -27.78 1.68 -25.55
C SER A 245 -26.51 2.55 -25.59
N ILE A 246 -26.35 3.48 -24.64
CA ILE A 246 -25.15 4.33 -24.52
C ILE A 246 -23.94 3.47 -24.12
N GLU A 247 -24.11 2.54 -23.18
CA GLU A 247 -23.05 1.64 -22.74
C GLU A 247 -22.61 0.70 -23.88
N ALA A 248 -23.56 0.21 -24.67
CA ALA A 248 -23.29 -0.60 -25.86
C ALA A 248 -22.47 0.19 -26.90
N ARG A 249 -22.87 1.43 -27.21
CA ARG A 249 -22.14 2.33 -28.14
C ARG A 249 -20.73 2.65 -27.62
N ARG A 250 -20.58 2.94 -26.31
CA ARG A 250 -19.27 3.17 -25.68
C ARG A 250 -18.38 1.94 -25.76
N SER A 251 -18.94 0.75 -25.55
CA SER A 251 -18.24 -0.53 -25.62
C SER A 251 -17.84 -0.90 -27.05
N GLU A 252 -18.69 -0.60 -28.03
CA GLU A 252 -18.37 -0.74 -29.46
C GLU A 252 -17.26 0.21 -29.87
N PHE A 253 -17.36 1.48 -29.48
CA PHE A 253 -16.32 2.49 -29.73
C PHE A 253 -14.98 2.08 -29.12
N ALA A 254 -14.97 1.61 -27.85
CA ALA A 254 -13.78 1.11 -27.19
C ALA A 254 -13.18 -0.10 -27.92
N ARG A 255 -14.00 -0.99 -28.49
CA ARG A 255 -13.52 -2.14 -29.28
C ARG A 255 -12.90 -1.72 -30.61
N LEU A 256 -13.49 -0.75 -31.31
CA LEU A 256 -13.01 -0.28 -32.61
C LEU A 256 -11.73 0.57 -32.49
N TRP A 257 -11.74 1.55 -31.58
CA TRP A 257 -10.68 2.57 -31.50
C TRP A 257 -9.69 2.33 -30.35
N GLY A 258 -10.05 1.53 -29.35
CA GLY A 258 -9.23 1.36 -28.16
C GLY A 258 -7.86 0.74 -28.44
N ALA A 259 -7.77 -0.18 -29.41
CA ALA A 259 -6.49 -0.75 -29.84
C ALA A 259 -5.55 0.30 -30.44
N ILE A 260 -6.08 1.18 -31.29
CA ILE A 260 -5.33 2.23 -31.98
C ILE A 260 -4.85 3.27 -30.95
N TYR A 261 -5.76 3.78 -30.11
CA TYR A 261 -5.40 4.77 -29.08
C TYR A 261 -4.44 4.20 -28.04
N SER A 262 -4.58 2.93 -27.67
CA SER A 262 -3.65 2.28 -26.75
C SER A 262 -2.25 2.14 -27.36
N GLY A 263 -2.16 1.76 -28.63
CA GLY A 263 -0.90 1.67 -29.36
C GLY A 263 -0.20 3.03 -29.47
N VAL A 264 -0.94 4.07 -29.89
CA VAL A 264 -0.39 5.43 -29.99
C VAL A 264 -0.03 6.00 -28.63
N ARG A 265 -0.85 5.78 -27.59
CA ARG A 265 -0.51 6.19 -26.23
C ARG A 265 0.79 5.56 -25.76
N SER A 266 0.95 4.24 -25.96
CA SER A 266 2.17 3.52 -25.56
C SER A 266 3.39 4.04 -26.32
N TRP A 267 3.24 4.34 -27.61
CA TRP A 267 4.29 4.94 -28.42
C TRP A 267 4.64 6.36 -27.96
N LEU A 268 3.64 7.21 -27.69
CA LEU A 268 3.83 8.57 -27.17
C LEU A 268 4.54 8.55 -25.82
N GLU A 269 4.15 7.65 -24.92
CA GLU A 269 4.81 7.48 -23.62
C GLU A 269 6.27 7.07 -23.79
N ALA A 270 6.54 6.12 -24.68
CA ALA A 270 7.89 5.68 -25.00
C ALA A 270 8.72 6.82 -25.62
N ARG A 271 8.15 7.62 -26.53
CA ARG A 271 8.83 8.74 -27.20
C ARG A 271 9.08 9.92 -26.24
N LEU A 272 8.08 10.29 -25.45
CA LEU A 272 8.20 11.31 -24.41
C LEU A 272 9.24 10.91 -23.35
N SER A 273 9.33 9.63 -23.00
CA SER A 273 10.38 9.13 -22.12
C SER A 273 11.77 9.38 -22.70
N LEU A 274 11.98 9.20 -24.01
CA LEU A 274 13.28 9.53 -24.63
C LEU A 274 13.54 11.04 -24.59
N LEU A 275 12.57 11.86 -24.99
CA LEU A 275 12.69 13.32 -25.05
C LEU A 275 12.95 13.95 -23.66
N LYS A 276 12.38 13.37 -22.59
CA LYS A 276 12.62 13.80 -21.22
C LYS A 276 14.06 13.57 -20.76
N ASN A 277 14.77 12.59 -21.33
CA ASN A 277 16.15 12.29 -20.96
C ASN A 277 17.18 13.08 -21.78
N ILE A 278 16.79 13.73 -22.88
CA ILE A 278 17.71 14.53 -23.72
C ILE A 278 18.41 15.65 -22.91
N PRO A 279 17.73 16.41 -22.04
CA PRO A 279 18.39 17.46 -21.26
C PRO A 279 19.47 16.95 -20.29
N HIS A 280 19.47 15.65 -19.97
CA HIS A 280 20.48 15.00 -19.13
C HIS A 280 21.72 14.56 -19.93
N LEU A 281 21.67 14.70 -21.26
CA LEU A 281 22.80 14.38 -22.12
C LEU A 281 23.76 15.54 -22.18
N GLN A 282 25.02 15.18 -22.33
CA GLN A 282 26.11 16.11 -22.52
C GLN A 282 26.59 16.07 -23.97
N GLN A 283 26.87 17.22 -24.55
CA GLN A 283 27.28 17.30 -25.95
C GLN A 283 28.50 18.21 -26.14
N SER A 284 29.42 17.78 -27.02
CA SER A 284 30.45 18.61 -27.64
C SER A 284 30.09 18.91 -29.09
N SER A 285 30.92 19.66 -29.82
CA SER A 285 30.66 20.04 -31.22
C SER A 285 30.39 18.86 -32.17
N MET A 286 30.89 17.65 -31.87
CA MET A 286 30.75 16.48 -32.74
C MET A 286 30.27 15.20 -32.04
N CYS A 287 30.39 15.12 -30.71
CA CYS A 287 30.09 13.90 -29.95
C CYS A 287 29.08 14.15 -28.83
N PHE A 288 28.31 13.12 -28.49
CA PHE A 288 27.50 13.09 -27.27
C PHE A 288 28.19 12.22 -26.21
N PHE A 289 27.85 12.51 -24.96
CA PHE A 289 28.28 11.78 -23.77
C PHE A 289 27.04 11.44 -22.94
N ILE A 290 26.85 10.15 -22.66
CA ILE A 290 25.81 9.65 -21.74
C ILE A 290 26.49 9.04 -20.54
N HIS A 291 26.25 9.65 -19.38
CA HIS A 291 26.72 9.16 -18.11
C HIS A 291 25.61 8.40 -17.40
N GLY A 292 25.99 7.31 -16.74
CA GLY A 292 25.01 6.54 -16.01
C GLY A 292 25.55 5.28 -15.36
N TRP A 293 24.60 4.46 -14.93
CA TRP A 293 24.86 3.27 -14.15
C TRP A 293 24.24 2.05 -14.82
N THR A 294 24.97 0.94 -14.77
CA THR A 294 24.45 -0.38 -15.17
C THR A 294 24.89 -1.44 -14.15
N GLN A 295 24.20 -2.58 -14.13
CA GLN A 295 24.60 -3.72 -13.31
C GLN A 295 25.79 -4.42 -13.96
N GLU A 296 26.77 -4.85 -13.17
CA GLU A 296 28.02 -5.44 -13.70
C GLU A 296 27.78 -6.65 -14.62
N LYS A 297 26.73 -7.43 -14.37
CA LYS A 297 26.31 -8.56 -15.21
C LYS A 297 25.75 -8.17 -16.58
N ASP A 298 25.21 -6.95 -16.71
CA ASP A 298 24.51 -6.48 -17.91
C ASP A 298 25.44 -5.63 -18.80
N LEU A 299 26.61 -5.23 -18.28
CA LEU A 299 27.62 -4.46 -19.01
C LEU A 299 28.05 -5.16 -20.32
N SER A 300 28.40 -6.45 -20.25
CA SER A 300 28.83 -7.19 -21.44
C SER A 300 27.72 -7.36 -22.48
N ARG A 301 26.45 -7.30 -22.06
CA ARG A 301 25.31 -7.30 -22.98
C ARG A 301 25.17 -5.94 -23.66
N LEU A 302 25.31 -4.86 -22.90
CA LEU A 302 25.27 -3.49 -23.41
C LEU A 302 26.39 -3.24 -24.44
N GLU A 303 27.63 -3.64 -24.14
CA GLU A 303 28.78 -3.51 -25.03
C GLU A 303 28.55 -4.22 -26.38
N LYS A 304 28.11 -5.49 -26.34
CA LYS A 304 27.87 -6.29 -27.56
C LYS A 304 26.75 -5.74 -28.43
N GLU A 305 25.64 -5.30 -27.83
CA GLU A 305 24.51 -4.78 -28.59
C GLU A 305 24.80 -3.38 -29.15
N ALA A 306 25.58 -2.55 -28.44
CA ALA A 306 26.06 -1.27 -28.96
C ALA A 306 26.99 -1.47 -30.16
N GLU A 307 27.97 -2.37 -30.05
CA GLU A 307 28.91 -2.69 -31.13
C GLU A 307 28.18 -3.22 -32.37
N LYS A 308 27.23 -4.14 -32.18
CA LYS A 308 26.43 -4.73 -33.25
C LYS A 308 25.53 -3.72 -33.97
N ARG A 309 24.91 -2.79 -33.24
CA ARG A 309 23.92 -1.84 -33.80
C ARG A 309 24.57 -0.66 -34.51
N PHE A 310 25.74 -0.22 -34.02
CA PHE A 310 26.41 0.99 -34.48
C PHE A 310 27.76 0.73 -35.18
N ALA A 311 28.09 -0.54 -35.46
CA ALA A 311 29.32 -0.93 -36.16
C ALA A 311 30.60 -0.31 -35.56
N GLY A 312 30.64 -0.12 -34.25
CA GLY A 312 31.77 0.47 -33.53
C GLY A 312 31.82 2.01 -33.47
N GLU A 313 30.85 2.72 -34.06
CA GLU A 313 30.77 4.20 -33.94
C GLU A 313 30.44 4.67 -32.51
N VAL A 314 29.82 3.81 -31.70
CA VAL A 314 29.44 4.09 -30.32
C VAL A 314 30.26 3.22 -29.38
N VAL A 315 30.97 3.85 -28.44
CA VAL A 315 31.86 3.18 -27.49
C VAL A 315 31.27 3.26 -26.08
N VAL A 316 31.24 2.12 -25.40
CA VAL A 316 30.84 2.00 -24.00
C VAL A 316 32.11 1.88 -23.16
N VAL A 317 32.34 2.85 -22.27
CA VAL A 317 33.55 2.95 -21.46
C VAL A 317 33.19 2.73 -19.99
N ARG A 318 33.88 1.79 -19.34
CA ARG A 318 33.83 1.60 -17.89
C ARG A 318 34.67 2.67 -17.20
N LYS A 319 34.10 3.34 -16.21
CA LYS A 319 34.81 4.25 -15.29
C LYS A 319 34.97 3.61 -13.92
N GLU A 320 35.99 4.04 -13.19
CA GLU A 320 36.16 3.68 -11.79
C GLU A 320 35.16 4.44 -10.91
N ILE A 321 34.69 3.80 -9.84
CA ILE A 321 33.80 4.41 -8.86
C ILE A 321 34.67 5.04 -7.79
N LEU A 322 34.69 6.38 -7.71
CA LEU A 322 35.40 7.10 -6.66
C LEU A 322 34.59 7.09 -5.37
N GLU A 323 35.24 7.36 -4.24
CA GLU A 323 34.58 7.41 -2.92
C GLU A 323 33.47 8.49 -2.87
N GLN A 324 33.65 9.55 -3.65
CA GLN A 324 32.71 10.66 -3.87
C GLN A 324 31.43 10.22 -4.62
N ASP A 325 31.55 9.18 -5.46
CA ASP A 325 30.45 8.67 -6.26
C ASP A 325 29.54 7.73 -5.47
N LEU A 326 29.99 7.20 -4.32
CA LEU A 326 29.30 6.15 -3.55
C LEU A 326 27.87 6.52 -3.14
N ASP A 327 27.62 7.81 -2.89
CA ASP A 327 26.30 8.32 -2.51
C ASP A 327 25.37 8.50 -3.72
N GLN A 328 25.92 8.61 -4.94
CA GLN A 328 25.17 8.69 -6.19
C GLN A 328 24.85 7.31 -6.78
N VAL A 329 25.60 6.26 -6.40
CA VAL A 329 25.40 4.92 -6.94
C VAL A 329 23.99 4.40 -6.64
N PRO A 330 23.20 4.03 -7.67
CA PRO A 330 21.89 3.47 -7.46
C PRO A 330 21.96 2.03 -6.92
N VAL A 331 20.92 1.64 -6.20
CA VAL A 331 20.84 0.38 -5.46
C VAL A 331 19.75 -0.48 -6.06
N THR A 332 20.11 -1.72 -6.41
CA THR A 332 19.17 -2.81 -6.72
C THR A 332 19.37 -3.94 -5.73
N LEU A 333 18.29 -4.37 -5.09
CA LEU A 333 18.30 -5.57 -4.27
C LEU A 333 18.05 -6.78 -5.16
N ARG A 334 18.94 -7.77 -5.07
CA ARG A 334 18.79 -9.08 -5.70
C ARG A 334 18.81 -10.12 -4.60
N ASN A 335 17.63 -10.56 -4.20
CA ASN A 335 17.47 -11.59 -3.18
C ASN A 335 17.11 -12.95 -3.81
N PRO A 336 17.66 -14.06 -3.29
CA PRO A 336 17.20 -15.41 -3.59
C PRO A 336 15.68 -15.56 -3.45
N PRO A 337 15.04 -16.52 -4.15
CA PRO A 337 13.59 -16.67 -4.17
C PRO A 337 12.96 -16.88 -2.79
N PHE A 338 13.72 -17.45 -1.83
CA PHE A 338 13.29 -17.62 -0.44
C PHE A 338 13.24 -16.29 0.35
N PHE A 339 14.17 -15.37 0.12
CA PHE A 339 14.23 -14.07 0.80
C PHE A 339 13.44 -12.97 0.10
N ARG A 340 13.15 -13.15 -1.19
CA ARG A 340 12.44 -12.17 -2.03
C ARG A 340 11.09 -11.68 -1.45
N PRO A 341 10.24 -12.51 -0.84
CA PRO A 341 8.98 -12.03 -0.28
C PRO A 341 9.17 -10.97 0.81
N PHE A 342 10.24 -11.07 1.61
CA PHE A 342 10.57 -10.13 2.68
C PHE A 342 11.02 -8.75 2.18
N GLU A 343 11.26 -8.59 0.88
CA GLU A 343 11.45 -7.27 0.28
C GLU A 343 10.22 -6.37 0.46
N LEU A 344 9.02 -6.95 0.61
CA LEU A 344 7.80 -6.20 0.91
C LEU A 344 7.98 -5.29 2.13
N PHE A 345 8.59 -5.83 3.18
CA PHE A 345 8.90 -5.09 4.41
C PHE A 345 10.09 -4.16 4.21
N ALA A 346 11.16 -4.63 3.55
CA ALA A 346 12.34 -3.80 3.31
C ALA A 346 12.02 -2.52 2.50
N ARG A 347 11.04 -2.55 1.60
CA ARG A 347 10.57 -1.39 0.82
C ARG A 347 9.89 -0.31 1.66
N LEU A 348 9.42 -0.62 2.86
CA LEU A 348 8.84 0.38 3.78
C LEU A 348 9.92 1.28 4.40
N LEU A 349 11.19 0.90 4.25
CA LEU A 349 12.33 1.67 4.74
C LEU A 349 13.06 2.38 3.60
N PRO A 350 13.77 3.48 3.91
CA PRO A 350 14.71 4.07 2.98
C PRO A 350 15.71 3.02 2.50
N LEU A 351 16.05 3.05 1.21
CA LEU A 351 17.04 2.12 0.67
C LEU A 351 18.39 2.31 1.37
N PRO A 352 19.11 1.20 1.63
CA PRO A 352 20.44 1.26 2.21
C PRO A 352 21.40 1.91 1.21
N ARG A 353 22.37 2.70 1.69
CA ARG A 353 23.44 3.27 0.82
C ARG A 353 24.23 2.15 0.13
N TYR A 354 24.81 2.48 -1.02
CA TYR A 354 25.71 1.55 -1.71
C TYR A 354 26.90 1.15 -0.82
N ALA A 355 27.42 -0.06 -1.05
CA ALA A 355 28.45 -0.70 -0.22
C ALA A 355 28.08 -1.01 1.25
N THR A 356 26.81 -0.90 1.64
CA THR A 356 26.33 -1.43 2.94
C THR A 356 25.79 -2.86 2.80
N ILE A 357 25.53 -3.50 3.94
CA ILE A 357 24.99 -4.86 3.97
C ILE A 357 23.47 -4.82 3.78
N ASP A 358 22.96 -5.66 2.89
CA ASP A 358 21.52 -5.83 2.68
C ASP A 358 20.89 -6.45 3.93
N PRO A 359 19.92 -5.78 4.59
CA PRO A 359 19.29 -6.28 5.79
C PRO A 359 18.25 -7.39 5.54
N THR A 360 17.76 -7.55 4.30
CA THR A 360 16.65 -8.45 3.95
C THR A 360 16.84 -9.91 4.40
N PRO A 361 18.03 -10.54 4.24
CA PRO A 361 18.23 -11.92 4.68
C PRO A 361 18.08 -12.10 6.19
N PHE A 362 18.51 -11.13 6.99
CA PHE A 362 18.37 -11.17 8.45
C PHE A 362 16.91 -11.05 8.86
N LEU A 363 16.15 -10.19 8.17
CA LEU A 363 14.70 -10.11 8.37
C LEU A 363 14.00 -11.42 8.02
N ALA A 364 14.38 -12.05 6.92
CA ALA A 364 13.75 -13.29 6.47
C ALA A 364 13.92 -14.45 7.45
N ILE A 365 14.98 -14.44 8.25
CA ILE A 365 15.25 -15.45 9.28
C ILE A 365 14.68 -15.00 10.64
N GLY A 366 14.97 -13.76 11.05
CA GLY A 366 14.60 -13.23 12.36
C GLY A 366 13.11 -12.92 12.51
N PHE A 367 12.44 -12.40 11.47
CA PHE A 367 11.02 -12.03 11.57
C PHE A 367 10.14 -13.25 11.82
N PRO A 368 10.20 -14.35 11.04
CA PRO A 368 9.40 -15.54 11.32
C PRO A 368 9.70 -16.16 12.68
N LEU A 369 10.95 -16.09 13.14
CA LEU A 369 11.36 -16.57 14.45
C LEU A 369 10.72 -15.77 15.59
N PHE A 370 10.84 -14.43 15.55
CA PHE A 370 10.24 -13.54 16.55
C PHE A 370 8.72 -13.62 16.52
N PHE A 371 8.12 -13.65 15.33
CA PHE A 371 6.68 -13.84 15.18
C PHE A 371 6.22 -15.14 15.84
N GLY A 372 6.91 -16.25 15.56
CA GLY A 372 6.60 -17.56 16.14
C GLY A 372 6.73 -17.59 17.66
N MET A 373 7.78 -16.97 18.22
CA MET A 373 7.96 -16.89 19.68
C MET A 373 6.90 -16.07 20.39
N ILE A 374 6.41 -14.97 19.76
CA ILE A 374 5.38 -14.14 20.35
C ILE A 374 4.02 -14.85 20.27
N LEU A 375 3.59 -15.27 19.07
CA LEU A 375 2.29 -15.93 18.90
C LEU A 375 2.26 -17.29 19.61
N GLY A 376 3.17 -18.19 19.25
CA GLY A 376 3.43 -19.45 19.93
C GLY A 376 2.21 -20.31 20.28
N ASP A 377 1.22 -20.42 19.39
CA ASP A 377 0.02 -21.24 19.62
C ASP A 377 -0.25 -22.08 18.37
N VAL A 378 -0.43 -23.39 18.55
CA VAL A 378 -0.64 -24.34 17.45
C VAL A 378 -1.97 -24.09 16.72
N GLY A 379 -3.03 -23.76 17.47
CA GLY A 379 -4.36 -23.52 16.93
C GLY A 379 -4.38 -22.27 16.05
N TYR A 380 -3.91 -21.14 16.59
CA TYR A 380 -3.81 -19.92 15.80
C TYR A 380 -2.81 -20.08 14.65
N GLY A 381 -1.66 -20.74 14.88
CA GLY A 381 -0.69 -21.03 13.84
C GLY A 381 -1.29 -21.84 12.67
N PHE A 382 -2.14 -22.82 12.96
CA PHE A 382 -2.83 -23.61 11.93
C PHE A 382 -3.85 -22.79 11.14
N VAL A 383 -4.65 -21.95 11.82
CA VAL A 383 -5.59 -21.03 11.15
C VAL A 383 -4.84 -20.08 10.20
N LEU A 384 -3.70 -19.53 10.64
CA LEU A 384 -2.87 -18.67 9.81
C LEU A 384 -2.20 -19.42 8.66
N LEU A 385 -1.83 -20.68 8.85
CA LEU A 385 -1.31 -21.54 7.79
C LEU A 385 -2.34 -21.74 6.67
N LEU A 386 -3.60 -22.00 7.01
CA LEU A 386 -4.69 -22.11 6.05
C LEU A 386 -4.93 -20.79 5.30
N LEU A 387 -4.94 -19.67 6.02
CA LEU A 387 -5.07 -18.34 5.43
C LEU A 387 -3.92 -18.03 4.47
N ALA A 388 -2.68 -18.35 4.85
CA ALA A 388 -1.51 -18.19 4.00
C ALA A 388 -1.62 -19.00 2.69
N LEU A 389 -2.03 -20.26 2.79
CA LEU A 389 -2.26 -21.13 1.63
C LEU A 389 -3.38 -20.60 0.72
N ALA A 390 -4.47 -20.07 1.28
CA ALA A 390 -5.55 -19.46 0.53
C ALA A 390 -5.08 -18.21 -0.25
N LEU A 391 -4.28 -17.34 0.39
CA LEU A 391 -3.72 -16.15 -0.25
C LEU A 391 -2.78 -16.51 -1.41
N ILE A 392 -1.91 -17.49 -1.21
CA ILE A 392 -0.96 -17.96 -2.24
C ILE A 392 -1.68 -18.62 -3.42
N ARG A 393 -2.77 -19.36 -3.18
CA ARG A 393 -3.57 -20.00 -4.25
C ARG A 393 -4.40 -18.99 -5.03
N ARG A 394 -4.97 -17.98 -4.37
CA ARG A 394 -5.85 -16.99 -5.01
C ARG A 394 -5.11 -15.95 -5.85
N HIS A 395 -3.85 -15.65 -5.53
CA HIS A 395 -3.07 -14.62 -6.22
C HIS A 395 -1.86 -15.21 -6.95
N LYS A 396 -1.82 -15.07 -8.29
CA LYS A 396 -0.71 -15.55 -9.12
C LYS A 396 0.57 -14.70 -8.99
N SER A 397 0.44 -13.40 -8.73
CA SER A 397 1.56 -12.47 -8.56
C SER A 397 1.13 -11.23 -7.77
N GLY A 398 2.08 -10.58 -7.09
CA GLY A 398 1.87 -9.32 -6.38
C GLY A 398 2.14 -9.39 -4.87
N ASP A 399 2.03 -8.25 -4.21
CA ASP A 399 2.38 -8.06 -2.79
C ASP A 399 1.56 -8.96 -1.85
N LEU A 400 0.29 -9.24 -2.18
CA LEU A 400 -0.56 -10.16 -1.41
C LEU A 400 -0.03 -11.60 -1.42
N ARG A 401 0.58 -12.04 -2.53
CA ARG A 401 1.19 -13.38 -2.62
C ARG A 401 2.45 -13.45 -1.78
N ASP A 402 3.24 -12.39 -1.78
CA ASP A 402 4.47 -12.32 -1.00
C ASP A 402 4.16 -12.21 0.50
N ALA A 403 3.14 -11.45 0.89
CA ALA A 403 2.60 -11.46 2.26
C ALA A 403 2.12 -12.87 2.67
N GLY A 404 1.42 -13.59 1.78
CA GLY A 404 1.02 -14.98 2.01
C GLY A 404 2.20 -15.93 2.23
N LYS A 405 3.31 -15.78 1.49
CA LYS A 405 4.53 -16.58 1.69
C LYS A 405 5.23 -16.26 3.01
N ILE A 406 5.29 -14.99 3.40
CA ILE A 406 5.83 -14.59 4.70
C ILE A 406 4.98 -15.23 5.81
N LEU A 407 3.66 -15.08 5.71
CA LEU A 407 2.73 -15.64 6.68
C LEU A 407 2.84 -17.17 6.78
N LEU A 408 3.08 -17.86 5.65
CA LEU A 408 3.30 -19.30 5.63
C LEU A 408 4.49 -19.71 6.51
N VAL A 409 5.65 -19.07 6.32
CA VAL A 409 6.87 -19.38 7.09
C VAL A 409 6.67 -19.00 8.57
N SER A 410 6.07 -17.85 8.83
CA SER A 410 5.75 -17.40 10.20
C SER A 410 4.78 -18.33 10.91
N SER A 411 3.76 -18.86 10.22
CA SER A 411 2.78 -19.79 10.77
C SER A 411 3.42 -21.14 11.11
N CYS A 412 4.34 -21.62 10.26
CA CYS A 412 5.11 -22.83 10.56
C CYS A 412 5.93 -22.66 11.85
N ASN A 413 6.63 -21.53 12.01
CA ASN A 413 7.36 -21.23 13.25
C ASN A 413 6.42 -21.08 14.45
N ALA A 414 5.26 -20.44 14.29
CA ALA A 414 4.27 -20.32 15.37
C ALA A 414 3.77 -21.70 15.83
N ILE A 415 3.59 -22.66 14.93
CA ILE A 415 3.25 -24.05 15.27
C ILE A 415 4.39 -24.72 16.03
N VAL A 416 5.65 -24.57 15.58
CA VAL A 416 6.82 -25.15 16.27
C VAL A 416 6.93 -24.60 17.70
N PHE A 417 6.84 -23.28 17.88
CA PHE A 417 6.86 -22.67 19.21
C PHE A 417 5.60 -22.99 20.02
N GLY A 418 4.44 -23.14 19.38
CA GLY A 418 3.22 -23.60 20.05
C GLY A 418 3.32 -25.02 20.60
N ILE A 419 4.01 -25.92 19.89
CA ILE A 419 4.33 -27.26 20.39
C ILE A 419 5.32 -27.14 21.57
N LEU A 420 6.33 -26.27 21.46
CA LEU A 420 7.33 -26.06 22.51
C LEU A 420 6.72 -25.53 23.83
N TYR A 421 5.73 -24.64 23.71
CA TYR A 421 4.98 -24.08 24.84
C TYR A 421 3.81 -24.96 25.29
N GLY A 422 3.35 -25.88 24.44
CA GLY A 422 2.22 -26.77 24.72
C GLY A 422 0.87 -26.07 24.64
N GLU A 423 0.70 -25.09 23.75
CA GLU A 423 -0.49 -24.23 23.69
C GLU A 423 -1.25 -24.43 22.36
N CYS A 424 -2.56 -24.68 22.46
CA CYS A 424 -3.45 -24.83 21.31
C CYS A 424 -4.80 -24.21 21.62
N PHE A 425 -5.12 -23.07 20.99
CA PHE A 425 -6.23 -22.20 21.37
C PHE A 425 -6.20 -21.88 22.89
N GLY A 426 -5.01 -21.57 23.40
CA GLY A 426 -4.74 -21.54 24.84
C GLY A 426 -4.67 -22.96 25.45
N GLU A 427 -5.54 -23.24 26.43
CA GLU A 427 -5.55 -24.50 27.21
C GLU A 427 -6.39 -25.63 26.58
N TRP A 428 -7.29 -25.30 25.64
CA TRP A 428 -8.34 -26.22 25.20
C TRP A 428 -7.84 -27.39 24.34
N GLY A 429 -6.89 -27.14 23.43
CA GLY A 429 -6.35 -28.18 22.55
C GLY A 429 -5.23 -29.03 23.17
N ALA A 430 -4.60 -28.57 24.25
CA ALA A 430 -3.49 -29.29 24.90
C ALA A 430 -3.96 -30.63 25.51
N HIS A 431 -5.10 -30.58 26.22
CA HIS A 431 -5.73 -31.77 26.82
C HIS A 431 -6.30 -32.75 25.79
N LEU A 432 -6.73 -32.27 24.61
CA LEU A 432 -7.33 -33.11 23.56
C LEU A 432 -6.27 -33.83 22.70
N LEU A 433 -5.11 -33.18 22.48
CA LEU A 433 -3.99 -33.70 21.68
C LEU A 433 -3.01 -34.55 22.51
N GLY A 434 -3.24 -34.72 23.82
CA GLY A 434 -2.34 -35.46 24.70
C GLY A 434 -0.95 -34.84 24.82
N LEU A 435 -0.84 -33.51 24.62
CA LEU A 435 0.42 -32.77 24.68
C LEU A 435 0.92 -32.58 26.13
N ASP A 436 0.16 -33.09 27.10
CA ASP A 436 0.43 -33.08 28.55
C ASP A 436 1.72 -33.81 28.99
N ARG A 437 2.51 -34.36 28.05
CA ARG A 437 3.79 -35.05 28.34
C ARG A 437 5.02 -34.45 27.64
N VAL A 438 4.85 -33.44 26.79
CA VAL A 438 5.95 -32.79 26.04
C VAL A 438 6.17 -31.36 26.57
N TYR A 439 6.18 -31.18 27.89
CA TYR A 439 6.43 -29.88 28.52
C TYR A 439 7.92 -29.53 28.49
N LEU A 440 8.29 -28.42 27.85
CA LEU A 440 9.61 -27.80 28.03
C LEU A 440 9.49 -26.45 28.77
N VAL A 441 8.48 -25.60 28.49
CA VAL A 441 8.28 -24.31 29.20
C VAL A 441 6.80 -23.88 29.21
N GLU A 442 6.14 -23.88 30.38
CA GLU A 442 4.84 -23.19 30.54
C GLU A 442 5.06 -21.68 30.70
N ARG A 443 4.61 -20.88 29.72
CA ARG A 443 4.81 -19.42 29.71
C ARG A 443 4.25 -18.70 30.93
N ARG A 444 3.20 -19.25 31.56
CA ARG A 444 2.54 -18.70 32.76
C ARG A 444 3.39 -18.80 34.01
N HIS A 445 4.05 -19.94 34.21
CA HIS A 445 4.85 -20.22 35.41
C HIS A 445 6.31 -19.83 35.21
N ALA A 446 6.79 -19.83 33.97
CA ALA A 446 8.18 -19.55 33.60
C ALA A 446 8.40 -18.13 33.06
N ILE A 447 7.79 -17.11 33.69
CA ILE A 447 7.96 -15.70 33.27
C ILE A 447 9.44 -15.30 33.31
N VAL A 448 10.15 -15.63 34.39
CA VAL A 448 11.57 -15.27 34.57
C VAL A 448 12.47 -15.96 33.53
N PRO A 449 12.40 -17.30 33.32
CA PRO A 449 13.12 -17.96 32.23
C PRO A 449 12.83 -17.39 30.83
N MET A 450 11.57 -17.04 30.55
CA MET A 450 11.18 -16.45 29.27
C MET A 450 11.71 -15.03 29.09
N LEU A 451 11.77 -14.25 30.17
CA LEU A 451 12.43 -12.95 30.18
C LEU A 451 13.92 -13.10 29.88
N PHE A 452 14.60 -14.04 30.53
CA PHE A 452 16.00 -14.35 30.24
C PHE A 452 16.20 -14.76 28.78
N LEU A 453 15.38 -15.67 28.25
CA LEU A 453 15.42 -16.08 26.85
C LEU A 453 15.26 -14.87 25.91
N ALA A 454 14.24 -14.03 26.14
CA ALA A 454 13.96 -12.86 25.31
C ALA A 454 15.12 -11.85 25.34
N VAL A 455 15.65 -11.56 26.54
CA VAL A 455 16.79 -10.64 26.72
C VAL A 455 18.07 -11.22 26.11
N SER A 456 18.32 -12.52 26.25
CA SER A 456 19.46 -13.20 25.61
C SER A 456 19.39 -13.16 24.08
N ILE A 457 18.20 -13.35 23.51
CA ILE A 457 17.97 -13.19 22.06
C ILE A 457 18.22 -11.73 21.65
N GLY A 458 17.75 -10.77 22.44
CA GLY A 458 17.99 -9.34 22.21
C GLY A 458 19.47 -8.96 22.26
N LEU A 459 20.21 -9.53 23.22
CA LEU A 459 21.67 -9.39 23.33
C LEU A 459 22.35 -9.97 22.09
N ALA A 460 22.04 -11.21 21.71
CA ALA A 460 22.63 -11.87 20.56
C ALA A 460 22.36 -11.10 19.25
N HIS A 461 21.11 -10.66 19.05
CA HIS A 461 20.72 -9.92 17.86
C HIS A 461 21.37 -8.52 17.81
N THR A 462 21.46 -7.81 18.95
CA THR A 462 22.13 -6.50 19.04
C THR A 462 23.63 -6.62 18.78
N VAL A 463 24.29 -7.62 19.38
CA VAL A 463 25.71 -7.91 19.16
C VAL A 463 25.97 -8.25 17.69
N LEU A 464 25.13 -9.09 17.08
CA LEU A 464 25.20 -9.39 15.65
C LEU A 464 25.11 -8.10 14.80
N GLY A 465 24.17 -7.21 15.12
CA GLY A 465 24.01 -5.93 14.42
C GLY A 465 25.25 -5.04 14.53
N LEU A 466 25.86 -4.97 15.71
CA LEU A 466 27.10 -4.21 15.92
C LEU A 466 28.29 -4.84 15.20
N LEU A 467 28.41 -6.18 15.19
CA LEU A 467 29.45 -6.89 14.43
C LEU A 467 29.34 -6.63 12.93
N LEU A 468 28.13 -6.67 12.37
CA LEU A 468 27.88 -6.27 10.97
C LEU A 468 28.25 -4.79 10.74
N GLY A 469 28.02 -3.94 11.74
CA GLY A 469 28.44 -2.55 11.74
C GLY A 469 29.97 -2.38 11.68
N VAL A 470 30.73 -3.20 12.41
CA VAL A 470 32.19 -3.25 12.35
C VAL A 470 32.67 -3.70 10.97
N VAL A 471 32.08 -4.76 10.41
CA VAL A 471 32.42 -5.25 9.05
C VAL A 471 32.15 -4.17 8.00
N THR A 472 31.03 -3.45 8.12
CA THR A 472 30.67 -2.37 7.19
C THR A 472 31.65 -1.19 7.28
N ALA A 473 32.07 -0.80 8.49
CA ALA A 473 33.06 0.26 8.70
C ALA A 473 34.45 -0.13 8.17
N LEU A 474 34.87 -1.39 8.38
CA LEU A 474 36.12 -1.93 7.83
C LEU A 474 36.12 -1.91 6.28
N ARG A 475 35.00 -2.27 5.65
CA ARG A 475 34.86 -2.21 4.18
C ARG A 475 34.96 -0.78 3.62
N ARG A 476 34.52 0.21 4.40
CA ARG A 476 34.61 1.65 4.06
C ARG A 476 35.96 2.28 4.46
N ARG A 477 36.90 1.50 4.98
CA ARG A 477 38.22 1.96 5.49
C ARG A 477 38.12 3.05 6.56
N THR A 478 37.01 3.15 7.29
CA THR A 478 36.82 4.11 8.40
C THR A 478 37.26 3.51 9.74
N GLY A 479 38.57 3.53 10.01
CA GLY A 479 39.17 2.88 11.18
C GLY A 479 38.62 3.35 12.54
N LYS A 480 38.32 4.64 12.70
CA LYS A 480 37.77 5.20 13.95
C LYS A 480 36.36 4.68 14.26
N GLU A 481 35.50 4.62 13.25
CA GLU A 481 34.12 4.10 13.40
C GLU A 481 34.12 2.59 13.70
N ALA A 482 35.01 1.84 13.04
CA ALA A 482 35.17 0.40 13.31
C ALA A 482 35.61 0.14 14.75
N LEU A 483 36.58 0.90 15.26
CA LEU A 483 37.04 0.82 16.65
C LEU A 483 35.91 1.17 17.64
N PHE A 484 35.18 2.25 17.39
CA PHE A 484 34.05 2.66 18.23
C PHE A 484 32.98 1.55 18.36
N LYS A 485 32.60 0.92 17.23
CA LYS A 485 31.63 -0.18 17.24
C LYS A 485 32.18 -1.43 17.95
N ALA A 486 33.46 -1.74 17.76
CA ALA A 486 34.11 -2.87 18.43
C ALA A 486 34.18 -2.68 19.96
N VAL A 487 34.50 -1.47 20.43
CA VAL A 487 34.48 -1.13 21.86
C VAL A 487 33.07 -1.25 22.44
N ASN A 488 32.03 -0.79 21.72
CA ASN A 488 30.64 -0.99 22.14
C ASN A 488 30.27 -2.47 22.30
N VAL A 489 30.70 -3.34 21.38
CA VAL A 489 30.48 -4.80 21.49
C VAL A 489 31.15 -5.34 22.76
N ALA A 490 32.41 -4.97 23.01
CA ALA A 490 33.15 -5.42 24.18
C ALA A 490 32.46 -4.99 25.49
N ILE A 491 32.02 -3.74 25.58
CA ILE A 491 31.32 -3.20 26.77
C ILE A 491 29.98 -3.93 26.99
N ILE A 492 29.20 -4.16 25.94
CA ILE A 492 27.91 -4.88 26.04
C ILE A 492 28.10 -6.32 26.49
N LEU A 493 29.11 -7.02 25.97
CA LEU A 493 29.44 -8.38 26.40
C LEU A 493 29.91 -8.40 27.86
N CYS A 494 30.76 -7.44 28.27
CA CYS A 494 31.17 -7.33 29.66
C CYS A 494 29.97 -7.07 30.59
N LEU A 495 29.06 -6.18 30.19
CA LEU A 495 27.82 -5.89 30.93
C LEU A 495 26.94 -7.13 31.05
N ALA A 496 26.78 -7.90 29.98
CA ALA A 496 26.00 -9.12 29.99
C ALA A 496 26.57 -10.17 30.95
N VAL A 497 27.88 -10.42 30.90
CA VAL A 497 28.54 -11.38 31.81
C VAL A 497 28.52 -10.88 33.25
N LEU A 498 28.64 -9.57 33.48
CA LEU A 498 28.52 -8.97 34.80
C LEU A 498 27.12 -9.21 35.40
N ILE A 499 26.06 -9.01 34.62
CA ILE A 499 24.68 -9.30 35.04
C ILE A 499 24.52 -10.79 35.37
N LEU A 500 25.05 -11.69 34.55
CA LEU A 500 25.00 -13.14 34.83
C LEU A 500 25.76 -13.52 36.11
N SER A 501 26.86 -12.84 36.42
CA SER A 501 27.60 -13.03 37.66
C SER A 501 26.84 -12.52 38.89
N LEU A 502 26.10 -11.42 38.76
CA LEU A 502 25.24 -10.88 39.83
C LEU A 502 24.04 -11.79 40.15
N VAL A 503 23.50 -12.48 39.15
CA VAL A 503 22.39 -13.45 39.31
C VAL A 503 22.91 -14.83 39.75
N GLU A 504 24.19 -14.95 40.10
CA GLU A 504 24.82 -16.19 40.59
C GLU A 504 24.84 -17.36 39.59
N ILE A 505 24.63 -17.09 38.31
CA ILE A 505 24.75 -18.08 37.22
C ILE A 505 26.24 -18.34 36.91
N VAL A 506 27.08 -17.31 37.07
CA VAL A 506 28.52 -17.31 36.77
C VAL A 506 29.30 -16.94 38.05
N PRO A 507 30.53 -17.46 38.28
CA PRO A 507 31.28 -17.19 39.50
C PRO A 507 31.47 -15.69 39.80
N LYS A 508 31.20 -15.27 41.05
CA LYS A 508 31.33 -13.87 41.51
C LYS A 508 32.75 -13.29 41.38
N LEU A 509 33.76 -14.16 41.29
CA LEU A 509 35.16 -13.78 41.08
C LEU A 509 35.37 -13.03 39.74
N LEU A 510 34.51 -13.27 38.74
CA LEU A 510 34.57 -12.59 37.44
C LEU A 510 34.00 -11.15 37.47
N ALA A 511 33.19 -10.79 38.48
CA ALA A 511 32.53 -9.49 38.52
C ALA A 511 33.54 -8.32 38.64
N VAL A 512 34.55 -8.45 39.50
CA VAL A 512 35.59 -7.43 39.73
C VAL A 512 36.43 -7.15 38.47
N PRO A 513 37.04 -8.15 37.79
CA PRO A 513 37.81 -7.89 36.57
C PRO A 513 36.93 -7.37 35.42
N LEU A 514 35.66 -7.79 35.31
CA LEU A 514 34.73 -7.28 34.29
C LEU A 514 34.33 -5.81 34.52
N ALA A 515 34.09 -5.43 35.78
CA ALA A 515 33.81 -4.05 36.14
C ALA A 515 35.03 -3.15 35.85
N LEU A 516 36.24 -3.64 36.16
CA LEU A 516 37.49 -2.92 35.87
C LEU A 516 37.73 -2.80 34.37
N SER A 517 37.47 -3.85 33.58
CA SER A 517 37.59 -3.79 32.12
C SER A 517 36.57 -2.83 31.50
N MET A 518 35.33 -2.77 32.00
CA MET A 518 34.37 -1.77 31.55
C MET A 518 34.86 -0.35 31.86
N LEU A 519 35.38 -0.11 33.07
CA LEU A 519 35.92 1.20 33.46
C LEU A 519 37.08 1.63 32.54
N LEU A 520 37.94 0.69 32.12
CA LEU A 520 39.03 0.94 31.19
C LEU A 520 38.55 1.21 29.75
N LEU A 521 37.45 0.58 29.33
CA LEU A 521 36.90 0.74 27.98
C LEU A 521 36.10 2.03 27.80
N ILE A 522 35.60 2.65 28.87
CA ILE A 522 34.83 3.91 28.81
C ILE A 522 35.68 5.07 28.23
N PRO A 523 36.93 5.31 28.66
CA PRO A 523 37.80 6.31 28.02
C PRO A 523 38.03 6.06 26.52
N ALA A 524 38.24 4.79 26.12
CA ALA A 524 38.42 4.42 24.72
C ALA A 524 37.15 4.67 23.88
N LEU A 525 35.97 4.48 24.49
CA LEU A 525 34.68 4.77 23.88
C LEU A 525 34.51 6.29 23.61
N ILE A 526 34.85 7.14 24.59
CA ILE A 526 34.78 8.60 24.46
C ILE A 526 35.80 9.10 23.42
N PHE A 527 37.01 8.53 23.39
CA PHE A 527 38.03 8.92 22.42
C PHE A 527 37.64 8.57 20.97
N SER A 528 36.98 7.43 20.76
CA SER A 528 36.61 6.95 19.43
C SER A 528 35.29 7.52 18.90
N GLY A 529 34.29 7.73 19.76
CA GLY A 529 32.95 8.20 19.37
C GLY A 529 32.58 9.63 19.79
N GLY A 530 33.48 10.35 20.48
CA GLY A 530 33.24 11.70 20.98
C GLY A 530 32.23 11.77 22.14
N LEU A 531 31.69 12.97 22.40
CA LEU A 531 30.82 13.23 23.56
C LEU A 531 29.45 12.51 23.49
N LEU A 532 29.01 12.11 22.30
CA LEU A 532 27.74 11.39 22.10
C LEU A 532 27.85 9.88 22.36
N ALA A 533 29.07 9.35 22.51
CA ALA A 533 29.34 7.94 22.65
C ALA A 533 28.62 7.24 23.84
N PRO A 534 28.52 7.84 25.04
CA PRO A 534 27.77 7.23 26.15
C PRO A 534 26.27 7.14 25.89
N LEU A 535 25.68 8.10 25.17
CA LEU A 535 24.25 8.06 24.81
C LEU A 535 23.95 6.88 23.89
N GLU A 536 24.86 6.58 22.95
CA GLU A 536 24.71 5.43 22.07
C GLU A 536 24.81 4.10 22.82
N LEU A 537 25.69 4.00 23.81
CA LEU A 537 25.76 2.84 24.70
C LEU A 537 24.45 2.65 25.49
N MET A 538 23.90 3.71 26.08
CA MET A 538 22.61 3.64 26.78
C MET A 538 21.47 3.23 25.83
N LYS A 539 21.48 3.73 24.58
CA LYS A 539 20.54 3.29 23.53
C LYS A 539 20.70 1.81 23.22
N ASN A 540 21.94 1.28 23.13
CA ASN A 540 22.18 -0.15 22.90
C ASN A 540 21.62 -1.01 24.04
N VAL A 541 21.80 -0.60 25.30
CA VAL A 541 21.23 -1.29 26.45
C VAL A 541 19.70 -1.24 26.42
N GLY A 542 19.11 -0.08 26.14
CA GLY A 542 17.66 0.07 25.97
C GLY A 542 17.10 -0.79 24.84
N ASN A 543 17.84 -0.93 23.73
CA ASN A 543 17.49 -1.82 22.62
C ASN A 543 17.52 -3.30 23.02
N ILE A 544 18.37 -3.72 23.96
CA ILE A 544 18.39 -5.11 24.46
C ILE A 544 17.18 -5.35 25.37
N VAL A 545 16.92 -4.44 26.32
CA VAL A 545 15.78 -4.54 27.24
C VAL A 545 14.44 -4.54 26.49
N SER A 546 14.36 -3.83 25.37
CA SER A 546 13.22 -3.82 24.46
C SER A 546 12.73 -5.22 24.03
N TYR A 547 13.63 -6.22 23.97
CA TYR A 547 13.25 -7.59 23.59
C TYR A 547 12.36 -8.28 24.62
N ALA A 548 12.29 -7.78 25.86
CA ALA A 548 11.32 -8.23 26.86
C ALA A 548 9.87 -8.14 26.35
N ARG A 549 9.60 -7.29 25.34
CA ARG A 549 8.30 -7.25 24.64
C ARG A 549 7.91 -8.60 24.03
N ILE A 550 8.87 -9.41 23.55
CA ILE A 550 8.58 -10.73 22.97
C ILE A 550 7.83 -11.58 23.98
N MET A 551 8.33 -11.62 25.22
CA MET A 551 7.68 -12.31 26.33
C MET A 551 6.37 -11.63 26.72
N ALA A 552 6.35 -10.30 26.92
CA ALA A 552 5.18 -9.58 27.43
C ALA A 552 3.94 -9.73 26.52
N ILE A 553 4.12 -9.60 25.21
CA ILE A 553 3.03 -9.69 24.23
C ILE A 553 2.56 -11.14 24.09
N GLY A 554 3.49 -12.10 24.07
CA GLY A 554 3.13 -13.52 24.03
C GLY A 554 2.31 -13.91 25.25
N LEU A 555 2.72 -13.50 26.45
CA LEU A 555 1.98 -13.74 27.69
C LEU A 555 0.59 -13.10 27.66
N ALA A 556 0.46 -11.87 27.15
CA ALA A 556 -0.84 -11.19 27.04
C ALA A 556 -1.81 -11.95 26.13
N SER A 557 -1.33 -12.50 25.01
CA SER A 557 -2.16 -13.30 24.10
C SER A 557 -2.64 -14.61 24.74
N VAL A 558 -1.77 -15.27 25.51
CA VAL A 558 -2.13 -16.49 26.26
C VAL A 558 -3.18 -16.19 27.34
N LEU A 559 -3.01 -15.10 28.09
CA LEU A 559 -3.98 -14.67 29.11
C LEU A 559 -5.34 -14.34 28.48
N LEU A 560 -5.36 -13.68 27.31
CA LEU A 560 -6.60 -13.37 26.59
C LEU A 560 -7.30 -14.63 26.10
N ALA A 561 -6.57 -15.60 25.56
CA ALA A 561 -7.12 -16.90 25.18
C ALA A 561 -7.73 -17.66 26.36
N ARG A 562 -7.12 -17.58 27.55
CA ARG A 562 -7.67 -18.19 28.77
C ARG A 562 -8.98 -17.52 29.23
N VAL A 563 -9.03 -16.20 29.15
CA VAL A 563 -10.26 -15.44 29.46
C VAL A 563 -11.38 -15.83 28.48
N ALA A 564 -11.06 -15.99 27.19
CA ALA A 564 -12.00 -16.51 26.19
C ALA A 564 -12.57 -17.87 26.57
N ASN A 565 -11.69 -18.82 26.95
CA ASN A 565 -12.07 -20.17 27.36
C ASN A 565 -12.92 -20.17 28.64
N SER A 566 -12.63 -19.26 29.58
CA SER A 566 -13.37 -19.16 30.85
C SER A 566 -14.81 -18.67 30.65
N PHE A 567 -15.04 -17.74 29.71
CA PHE A 567 -16.39 -17.26 29.38
C PHE A 567 -17.27 -18.33 28.73
N ALA A 568 -16.69 -19.26 27.97
CA ALA A 568 -17.40 -20.42 27.43
C ALA A 568 -17.95 -21.32 28.55
N GLY A 569 -17.24 -21.43 29.68
CA GLY A 569 -17.61 -22.30 30.81
C GLY A 569 -18.51 -21.65 31.87
N MET A 570 -18.53 -20.31 32.00
CA MET A 570 -19.16 -19.62 33.13
C MET A 570 -20.59 -19.12 32.89
N THR A 571 -21.00 -18.95 31.63
CA THR A 571 -22.22 -18.19 31.30
C THR A 571 -23.54 -18.93 31.51
N GLY A 572 -23.52 -20.23 31.83
CA GLY A 572 -24.72 -21.06 32.06
C GLY A 572 -25.60 -21.29 30.82
N ASN A 573 -25.52 -20.42 29.82
CA ASN A 573 -26.12 -20.55 28.49
C ASN A 573 -25.02 -20.86 27.46
N ILE A 574 -25.04 -22.09 26.94
CA ILE A 574 -24.04 -22.62 26.00
C ILE A 574 -23.90 -21.74 24.75
N VAL A 575 -25.01 -21.18 24.25
CA VAL A 575 -25.01 -20.37 23.03
C VAL A 575 -24.36 -19.02 23.28
N ALA A 576 -24.69 -18.36 24.39
CA ALA A 576 -24.09 -17.08 24.77
C ALA A 576 -22.59 -17.22 25.08
N GLY A 577 -22.20 -18.28 25.79
CA GLY A 577 -20.80 -18.61 26.07
C GLY A 577 -19.99 -18.89 24.82
N LEU A 578 -20.56 -19.64 23.86
CA LEU A 578 -19.89 -19.95 22.59
C LEU A 578 -19.70 -18.70 21.72
N LEU A 579 -20.72 -17.84 21.61
CA LEU A 579 -20.62 -16.59 20.86
C LEU A 579 -19.56 -15.66 21.45
N LEU A 580 -19.52 -15.54 22.79
CA LEU A 580 -18.54 -14.69 23.47
C LEU A 580 -17.12 -15.26 23.34
N ALA A 581 -16.94 -16.57 23.49
CA ALA A 581 -15.66 -17.22 23.29
C ALA A 581 -15.16 -17.05 21.84
N LEU A 582 -16.04 -17.21 20.84
CA LEU A 582 -15.70 -16.98 19.44
C LEU A 582 -15.24 -15.54 19.20
N LEU A 583 -15.92 -14.56 19.79
CA LEU A 583 -15.53 -13.14 19.71
C LEU A 583 -14.13 -12.90 20.27
N PHE A 584 -13.84 -13.41 21.47
CA PHE A 584 -12.52 -13.23 22.10
C PHE A 584 -11.42 -13.99 21.35
N HIS A 585 -11.69 -15.18 20.81
CA HIS A 585 -10.76 -15.89 19.94
C HIS A 585 -10.52 -15.15 18.62
N ALA A 586 -11.54 -14.53 18.03
CA ALA A 586 -11.38 -13.71 16.83
C ALA A 586 -10.52 -12.48 17.11
N ILE A 587 -10.76 -11.79 18.23
CA ILE A 587 -9.93 -10.66 18.67
C ILE A 587 -8.49 -11.12 18.91
N ASN A 588 -8.30 -12.25 19.61
CA ASN A 588 -6.96 -12.76 19.88
C ASN A 588 -6.24 -13.22 18.60
N LEU A 589 -6.96 -13.75 17.61
CA LEU A 589 -6.39 -14.08 16.29
C LEU A 589 -5.94 -12.81 15.56
N VAL A 590 -6.77 -11.76 15.53
CA VAL A 590 -6.42 -10.47 14.90
C VAL A 590 -5.20 -9.87 15.59
N LEU A 591 -5.24 -9.74 16.92
CA LEU A 591 -4.11 -9.23 17.71
C LEU A 591 -2.86 -10.12 17.56
N GLY A 592 -3.05 -11.45 17.51
CA GLY A 592 -2.01 -12.45 17.32
C GLY A 592 -1.35 -12.43 15.94
N VAL A 593 -1.96 -11.77 14.95
CA VAL A 593 -1.31 -11.48 13.66
C VAL A 593 -0.62 -10.13 13.69
N PHE A 594 -1.35 -9.07 14.05
CA PHE A 594 -0.85 -7.71 13.89
C PHE A 594 0.19 -7.34 14.94
N SER A 595 -0.03 -7.69 16.22
CA SER A 595 0.88 -7.32 17.30
C SER A 595 2.25 -7.98 17.13
N PRO A 596 2.36 -9.32 16.94
CA PRO A 596 3.66 -9.94 16.69
C PRO A 596 4.36 -9.40 15.45
N ALA A 597 3.63 -9.14 14.36
CA ALA A 597 4.21 -8.60 13.14
C ALA A 597 4.82 -7.20 13.35
N ILE A 598 4.06 -6.26 13.94
CA ILE A 598 4.52 -4.89 14.19
C ILE A 598 5.72 -4.89 15.14
N HIS A 599 5.64 -5.65 16.23
CA HIS A 599 6.72 -5.69 17.20
C HIS A 599 7.97 -6.37 16.63
N ALA A 600 7.84 -7.49 15.92
CA ALA A 600 8.97 -8.11 15.24
C ALA A 600 9.64 -7.16 14.24
N LEU A 601 8.86 -6.41 13.44
CA LEU A 601 9.41 -5.39 12.53
C LEU A 601 10.12 -4.27 13.29
N ARG A 602 9.56 -3.79 14.41
CA ARG A 602 10.21 -2.77 15.24
C ARG A 602 11.57 -3.23 15.78
N LEU A 603 11.66 -4.49 16.25
CA LEU A 603 12.92 -5.07 16.71
C LEU A 603 13.98 -5.06 15.60
N HIS A 604 13.59 -5.32 14.35
CA HIS A 604 14.53 -5.26 13.22
C HIS A 604 14.88 -3.82 12.85
N TYR A 605 13.90 -2.94 12.70
CA TYR A 605 14.10 -1.60 12.12
C TYR A 605 14.81 -0.66 13.06
N VAL A 606 14.37 -0.61 14.32
CA VAL A 606 14.90 0.34 15.29
C VAL A 606 16.12 -0.24 15.99
N GLU A 607 16.07 -1.52 16.33
CA GLU A 607 17.02 -2.10 17.28
C GLU A 607 18.19 -2.80 16.58
N PHE A 608 17.98 -3.39 15.40
CA PHE A 608 19.02 -4.09 14.61
C PHE A 608 19.59 -3.26 13.45
N TYR A 609 18.76 -2.72 12.55
CA TYR A 609 19.22 -2.02 11.34
C TYR A 609 20.00 -0.76 11.67
N SER A 610 19.62 -0.04 12.73
CA SER A 610 20.32 1.17 13.16
C SER A 610 21.79 0.96 13.53
N LYS A 611 22.27 -0.29 13.63
CA LYS A 611 23.67 -0.62 13.97
C LYS A 611 24.61 -0.70 12.76
N PHE A 612 24.09 -1.06 11.59
CA PHE A 612 24.90 -1.31 10.40
C PHE A 612 24.35 -0.69 9.10
N MET A 613 23.05 -0.39 9.03
CA MET A 613 22.41 0.15 7.84
C MET A 613 22.49 1.68 7.87
N MET A 614 23.06 2.27 6.82
CA MET A 614 23.01 3.71 6.58
C MET A 614 21.89 4.00 5.56
N PRO A 615 20.86 4.79 5.93
CA PRO A 615 19.81 5.15 4.99
C PRO A 615 20.31 6.16 3.95
N GLY A 616 19.58 6.26 2.83
CA GLY A 616 19.80 7.28 1.80
C GLY A 616 20.30 6.74 0.46
N GLY A 617 20.16 5.44 0.19
CA GLY A 617 20.44 4.88 -1.13
C GLY A 617 19.43 5.36 -2.18
N ARG A 618 19.90 5.62 -3.39
CA ARG A 618 19.03 5.92 -4.55
C ARG A 618 18.57 4.62 -5.20
N LYS A 619 17.29 4.51 -5.59
CA LYS A 619 16.80 3.32 -6.29
C LYS A 619 17.34 3.28 -7.72
N PHE A 620 17.73 2.09 -8.17
CA PHE A 620 18.04 1.87 -9.58
C PHE A 620 16.78 1.89 -10.44
N GLU A 621 16.72 2.83 -11.36
CA GLU A 621 15.60 3.04 -12.28
C GLU A 621 16.14 3.04 -13.72
N PRO A 622 16.31 1.86 -14.33
CA PRO A 622 16.76 1.79 -15.70
C PRO A 622 15.70 2.38 -16.63
N LEU A 623 16.14 2.85 -17.79
CA LEU A 623 15.28 3.38 -18.83
C LEU A 623 14.26 2.30 -19.25
N LYS A 624 13.00 2.47 -18.84
CA LYS A 624 11.96 1.42 -18.98
C LYS A 624 11.52 1.26 -20.44
N LYS A 625 11.21 0.02 -20.81
CA LYS A 625 10.57 -0.33 -22.10
C LYS A 625 9.12 0.12 -22.15
#